data_AF-A0A919SSZ4-F1
#
_entry.id   AF-A0A919SSZ4-F1
#
_cell.length_a   1.000
_cell.length_b   1.000
_cell.length_c   1.000
_cell.angle_alpha   90.00
_cell.angle_beta   90.00
_cell.angle_gamma   90.00
#
_symmetry.space_group_name_H-M   'P 1'
#
loop_
_entity.id
_entity.type
_entity.pdbx_description
1 polymer ?
#
loop_
_entity_poly.entity_id
_entity_poly.type
_entity_poly.pdbx_seq_one_letter_code
_entity_poly.pdbx_strand_id
1 'polypeptide(L)'
;MVIVDQSAPAGVVDRLLWQDAQRMLGRHSEAGHDGNCVWCGWRWPCAPRRIAERADLASRRPWREAWTVRHDLNSMRDLPNMQDDKRRRRT
;
A
#
# COMPACT_ATOMS: atom_id res chain seq x y z
N MET A 1 7.13 15.75 29.01
CA MET A 1 5.79 15.92 28.39
C MET A 1 5.99 15.91 26.88
N VAL A 2 5.63 14.82 26.21
CA VAL A 2 5.63 14.76 24.73
C VAL A 2 4.17 14.53 24.35
N ILE A 3 3.50 15.62 23.98
CA ILE A 3 2.14 15.60 23.46
C ILE A 3 2.26 15.05 22.06
N VAL A 4 1.90 13.79 21.87
CA VAL A 4 1.71 13.22 20.55
C VAL A 4 0.27 12.72 20.50
N ASP A 5 -0.64 13.69 20.39
CA ASP A 5 -1.97 13.44 19.88
C ASP A 5 -1.81 13.08 18.39
N GLN A 6 -1.68 11.78 18.15
CA GLN A 6 -1.31 11.19 16.86
C GLN A 6 -2.56 10.62 16.20
N SER A 7 -3.70 11.31 16.24
CA SER A 7 -4.85 10.90 15.43
C SER A 7 -4.37 10.82 13.97
N ALA A 8 -4.30 9.62 13.41
CA ALA A 8 -3.86 9.46 12.03
C ALA A 8 -4.72 10.37 11.15
N PRO A 9 -4.13 11.08 10.17
CA PRO A 9 -4.90 11.99 9.34
C PRO A 9 -6.06 11.28 8.67
N ALA A 10 -7.16 12.01 8.45
CA ALA A 10 -8.37 11.47 7.84
C ALA A 10 -8.01 10.75 6.51
N GLY A 11 -8.49 9.51 6.36
CA GLY A 11 -8.18 8.66 5.19
C GLY A 11 -7.04 7.67 5.38
N VAL A 12 -6.34 7.66 6.52
CA VAL A 12 -5.46 6.52 6.88
C VAL A 12 -6.32 5.36 7.36
N VAL A 13 -6.21 4.24 6.65
CA VAL A 13 -6.94 2.99 6.90
C VAL A 13 -6.11 2.05 7.76
N ASP A 14 -4.80 1.98 7.51
CA ASP A 14 -3.83 1.21 8.30
C ASP A 14 -2.89 2.16 9.07
N ARG A 15 -3.22 2.41 10.33
CA ARG A 15 -2.46 3.33 11.18
C ARG A 15 -1.06 2.85 11.52
N LEU A 16 -0.87 1.54 11.69
CA LEU A 16 0.44 0.99 12.05
C LEU A 16 1.39 1.10 10.86
N LEU A 17 0.93 0.72 9.67
CA LEU A 17 1.69 0.86 8.44
C LEU A 17 2.04 2.33 8.15
N TRP A 18 1.10 3.25 8.39
CA TRP A 18 1.35 4.68 8.27
C TRP A 18 2.43 5.17 9.24
N GLN A 19 2.36 4.78 10.53
CA GLN A 19 3.36 5.19 11.52
C GLN A 19 4.77 4.69 11.18
N ASP A 20 4.89 3.45 10.73
CA ASP A 20 6.18 2.89 10.32
C ASP A 20 6.72 3.60 9.07
N ALA A 21 5.86 3.88 8.08
CA ALA A 21 6.21 4.66 6.91
C ALA A 21 6.73 6.06 7.31
N GLN A 22 6.00 6.77 8.16
CA GLN A 22 6.40 8.11 8.62
C GLN A 22 7.71 8.10 9.40
N ARG A 23 7.95 7.08 10.24
CA ARG A 23 9.22 6.92 10.96
C ARG A 23 10.40 6.72 10.01
N MET A 24 10.23 5.92 8.95
CA MET A 24 11.26 5.73 7.94
C MET A 24 11.48 6.98 7.09
N LEU A 25 10.41 7.67 6.68
CA LEU A 25 10.52 8.93 5.92
C LEU A 25 11.21 10.03 6.72
N GLY A 26 10.95 10.10 8.04
CA GLY A 26 11.64 11.05 8.93
C GLY A 26 13.13 10.78 9.04
N ARG A 27 13.57 9.51 9.02
CA ARG A 27 14.98 9.13 9.01
C ARG A 27 15.63 9.34 7.64
N HIS A 28 14.90 9.09 6.56
CA HIS A 28 15.36 9.27 5.18
C HIS A 28 14.76 10.54 4.56
N SER A 29 14.96 11.68 5.22
CA SER A 29 14.29 12.94 4.89
C SER A 29 14.98 13.73 3.76
N GLU A 30 16.31 13.64 3.65
CA GLU A 30 17.09 14.47 2.72
C GLU A 30 18.27 13.76 2.03
N ALA A 31 18.69 14.35 0.92
CA ALA A 31 19.95 14.05 0.24
C ALA A 31 21.06 14.95 0.80
N GLY A 32 22.25 14.39 1.00
CA GLY A 32 23.48 15.11 1.26
C GLY A 32 24.04 15.76 0.01
N HIS A 33 25.10 16.56 0.19
CA HIS A 33 25.77 17.30 -0.89
C HIS A 33 26.35 16.41 -2.00
N ASP A 34 26.58 15.15 -1.71
CA ASP A 34 27.08 14.12 -2.62
C ASP A 34 25.97 13.43 -3.44
N GLY A 35 24.70 13.81 -3.22
CA GLY A 35 23.55 13.17 -3.85
C GLY A 35 23.18 11.81 -3.23
N ASN A 36 23.76 11.46 -2.07
CA ASN A 36 23.40 10.28 -1.31
C ASN A 36 22.47 10.64 -0.15
N CYS A 37 21.72 9.67 0.37
CA CYS A 37 20.90 9.89 1.56
C CYS A 37 21.79 10.12 2.77
N VAL A 38 21.54 11.18 3.55
CA VAL A 38 22.34 11.50 4.75
C VAL A 38 22.30 10.41 5.82
N TRP A 39 21.25 9.58 5.83
CA TRP A 39 21.03 8.58 6.88
C TRP A 39 21.61 7.21 6.54
N CYS A 40 21.49 6.76 5.29
CA CYS A 40 22.02 5.45 4.89
C CYS A 40 23.26 5.51 3.98
N GLY A 41 23.59 6.67 3.41
CA GLY A 41 24.72 6.84 2.49
C GLY A 41 24.50 6.29 1.08
N TRP A 42 23.31 5.77 0.76
CA TRP A 42 22.99 5.27 -0.59
C TRP A 42 22.44 6.38 -1.47
N ARG A 43 22.63 6.26 -2.79
CA ARG A 43 22.12 7.22 -3.79
C ARG A 43 20.66 7.61 -3.55
N TRP A 44 20.41 8.91 -3.51
CA TRP A 44 19.08 9.47 -3.30
C TRP A 44 18.24 9.47 -4.60
N PRO A 45 16.91 9.24 -4.52
CA PRO A 45 16.17 8.70 -3.38
C PRO A 45 16.51 7.23 -3.16
N CYS A 46 16.85 6.85 -1.92
CA CYS A 46 17.32 5.50 -1.60
C CYS A 46 16.17 4.47 -1.56
N ALA A 47 16.50 3.18 -1.69
CA ALA A 47 15.50 2.11 -1.68
C ALA A 47 14.59 2.11 -0.43
N PRO A 48 15.10 2.31 0.81
CA PRO A 48 14.26 2.41 2.00
C PRO A 48 13.24 3.54 1.93
N ARG A 49 13.63 4.72 1.43
CA ARG A 49 12.70 5.84 1.24
C ARG A 49 11.58 5.48 0.27
N ARG A 50 11.91 4.88 -0.88
CA ARG A 50 10.89 4.47 -1.88
C ARG A 50 9.93 3.40 -1.33
N ILE A 51 10.40 2.54 -0.43
CA ILE A 51 9.54 1.58 0.26
C ILE A 51 8.60 2.32 1.22
N ALA A 52 9.13 3.25 2.01
CA ALA A 52 8.34 4.03 2.96
C ALA A 52 7.28 4.91 2.27
N GLU A 53 7.60 5.53 1.13
CA GLU A 53 6.64 6.28 0.31
C GLU A 53 5.50 5.38 -0.20
N ARG A 54 5.83 4.17 -0.66
CA ARG A 54 4.82 3.18 -1.07
C ARG A 54 3.96 2.71 0.10
N ALA A 55 4.55 2.53 1.28
CA ALA A 55 3.83 2.15 2.49
C ALA A 55 2.87 3.26 2.96
N ASP A 56 3.28 4.53 2.90
CA ASP A 56 2.39 5.67 3.19
C ASP A 56 1.18 5.69 2.25
N LEU A 57 1.42 5.53 0.94
CA LEU A 57 0.33 5.46 -0.04
C LEU A 57 -0.59 4.25 0.20
N ALA A 58 -0.03 3.10 0.53
CA ALA A 58 -0.79 1.88 0.81
C ALA A 58 -1.63 2.02 2.09
N SER A 59 -1.11 2.70 3.12
CA SER A 59 -1.80 2.92 4.38
C SER A 59 -3.12 3.70 4.25
N ARG A 60 -3.25 4.48 3.16
CA ARG A 60 -4.45 5.27 2.85
C ARG A 60 -5.45 4.53 1.96
N ARG A 61 -5.08 3.36 1.41
CA ARG A 61 -5.97 2.62 0.51
C ARG A 61 -7.04 1.90 1.32
N PRO A 62 -8.33 2.01 0.95
CA PRO A 62 -9.39 1.26 1.60
C PRO A 62 -9.17 -0.23 1.41
N TRP A 63 -8.77 -0.93 2.48
CA TRP A 63 -8.69 -2.40 2.47
C TRP A 63 -10.03 -3.04 2.07
N ARG A 64 -11.14 -2.38 2.37
CA ARG A 64 -12.50 -2.85 1.99
C ARG A 64 -12.69 -2.95 0.49
N GLU A 65 -12.25 -1.98 -0.31
CA GLU A 65 -12.40 -2.04 -1.77
C GLU A 65 -11.57 -3.17 -2.37
N ALA A 66 -10.33 -3.34 -1.90
CA ALA A 66 -9.49 -4.45 -2.34
C ALA A 66 -10.04 -5.82 -1.91
N TRP A 67 -10.68 -5.90 -0.74
CA TRP A 67 -11.34 -7.12 -0.29
C TRP A 67 -12.60 -7.43 -1.11
N THR A 68 -13.47 -6.46 -1.34
CA THR A 68 -14.68 -6.61 -2.17
C THR A 68 -14.31 -7.05 -3.59
N VAL A 69 -13.37 -6.38 -4.24
CA VAL A 69 -12.93 -6.77 -5.59
C VAL A 69 -12.34 -8.19 -5.62
N ARG A 70 -11.57 -8.56 -4.59
CA ARG A 70 -11.01 -9.92 -4.50
C ARG A 70 -12.09 -10.97 -4.24
N HIS A 71 -13.07 -10.64 -3.41
CA HIS A 71 -14.25 -11.47 -3.17
C HIS A 71 -15.04 -11.65 -4.47
N ASP A 72 -15.36 -10.58 -5.18
CA ASP A 72 -16.08 -10.62 -6.46
C ASP A 72 -15.35 -11.44 -7.52
N LEU A 73 -14.01 -11.28 -7.63
CA LEU A 73 -13.16 -12.08 -8.50
C LEU A 73 -13.21 -13.58 -8.16
N ASN A 74 -13.22 -13.93 -6.87
CA ASN A 74 -13.34 -15.31 -6.44
C ASN A 74 -14.75 -15.86 -6.73
N SER A 75 -15.80 -15.08 -6.46
CA SER A 75 -17.17 -15.46 -6.80
C SER A 75 -17.36 -15.70 -8.30
N MET A 76 -16.71 -14.89 -9.16
CA MET A 76 -16.72 -15.12 -10.61
C MET A 76 -15.97 -16.39 -11.03
N ARG A 77 -14.95 -16.82 -10.28
CA ARG A 77 -14.24 -18.08 -10.53
C ARG A 77 -15.04 -19.32 -10.11
N ASP A 78 -15.86 -19.19 -9.08
CA ASP A 78 -16.76 -20.27 -8.60
C ASP A 78 -18.07 -20.37 -9.38
N LEU A 79 -18.33 -19.47 -10.33
CA LEU A 79 -19.46 -19.62 -11.23
C LEU A 79 -19.22 -20.85 -12.14
N PRO A 80 -20.18 -21.79 -12.23
CA PRO A 80 -20.08 -22.87 -13.19
C PRO A 80 -19.97 -22.27 -14.59
N ASN A 81 -19.00 -22.76 -15.36
CA ASN A 81 -18.67 -22.30 -16.70
C ASN A 81 -19.93 -21.96 -17.51
N MET A 82 -20.20 -20.66 -17.68
CA MET A 82 -21.23 -20.18 -18.61
C MET A 82 -20.92 -20.60 -20.06
N GLN A 83 -19.70 -21.08 -20.30
CA GLN A 83 -19.23 -21.69 -21.55
C GLN A 83 -19.78 -23.11 -21.78
N ASP A 84 -20.03 -23.90 -20.73
CA ASP A 84 -20.55 -25.27 -20.86
C ASP A 84 -22.04 -25.28 -21.25
N ASP A 85 -22.81 -24.28 -20.81
CA ASP A 85 -24.22 -24.14 -21.16
C ASP A 85 -24.47 -23.79 -22.64
N LYS A 86 -23.55 -23.05 -23.27
CA LYS A 86 -23.63 -22.76 -24.72
C LYS A 86 -23.40 -24.01 -25.58
N ARG A 87 -22.64 -24.99 -25.09
CA ARG A 87 -22.37 -26.26 -25.78
C ARG A 87 -23.56 -27.23 -25.68
N ARG A 88 -24.35 -27.17 -24.60
CA ARG A 88 -25.54 -28.01 -24.39
C ARG A 88 -26.78 -27.57 -25.15
N ARG A 89 -26.93 -26.27 -25.46
CA ARG A 89 -28.09 -25.73 -26.20
C ARG A 89 -27.98 -25.79 -27.72
N ARG A 90 -26.90 -26.40 -28.25
CA ARG A 90 -26.60 -26.45 -29.69
C ARG A 90 -26.67 -27.87 -30.28
N THR A 91 -27.15 -28.84 -29.51
CA THR A 91 -27.42 -30.24 -29.91
C THR A 91 -28.93 -30.46 -29.85
#